data_AF-A0AAV8UZQ2-F1
#
_entry.id   AF-A0AAV8UZQ2-F1
#
_cell.length_a   1.000
_cell.length_b   1.000
_cell.length_c   1.000
_cell.angle_alpha   90.00
_cell.angle_beta   90.00
_cell.angle_gamma   90.00
#
_symmetry.space_group_name_H-M   'P 1'
#
loop_
_entity.id
_entity.type
_entity.pdbx_description
1 polymer ?
#
loop_
_entity_poly.entity_id
_entity_poly.type
_entity_poly.pdbx_seq_one_letter_code
_entity_poly.pdbx_strand_id
1 'polypeptide(L)'
;MLLLCILTVSSLCRADDPQRVLIDSISALSFAEGLYTKGRRERPRPQLECVGGSAEKGGEHPHLVRCVNRGRPSSGRDIQWECEALMDKNVYIDYIVVHCEGFSGPTDKFIVRDSCYLEYKLEFGQGRSAGGMTTVDSREQRHKGNSEHFFMTRVLLPLGLVVAIACLFNVRRFVSGSRQRAAVPVI
;
A
#
# COMPACT_ATOMS: atom_id res chain seq x y z
N MET A 1 -30.34 -10.50 -27.04
CA MET A 1 -29.11 -11.08 -26.45
C MET A 1 -27.94 -10.09 -26.34
N LEU A 2 -27.73 -9.16 -27.28
CA LEU A 2 -26.69 -8.12 -27.18
C LEU A 2 -26.90 -7.12 -26.01
N LEU A 3 -28.16 -6.78 -25.72
CA LEU A 3 -28.53 -5.87 -24.62
C LEU A 3 -28.27 -6.47 -23.22
N LEU A 4 -28.36 -7.80 -23.08
CA LEU A 4 -28.08 -8.49 -21.82
C LEU A 4 -26.57 -8.50 -21.49
N CYS A 5 -25.70 -8.49 -22.50
CA CYS A 5 -24.25 -8.39 -22.29
C CYS A 5 -23.81 -7.01 -21.78
N ILE A 6 -24.56 -5.93 -22.05
CA ILE A 6 -24.19 -4.56 -21.62
C ILE A 6 -24.45 -4.36 -20.12
N LEU A 7 -25.54 -4.94 -19.61
CA LEU A 7 -25.91 -4.84 -18.19
C LEU A 7 -24.98 -5.66 -17.28
N THR A 8 -24.44 -6.79 -17.75
CA THR A 8 -23.51 -7.61 -16.97
C THR A 8 -22.11 -6.99 -16.89
N VAL A 9 -21.63 -6.34 -17.94
CA VAL A 9 -20.30 -5.69 -17.98
C VAL A 9 -20.24 -4.45 -17.07
N SER A 10 -21.37 -3.78 -16.84
CA SER A 10 -21.47 -2.60 -15.98
C SER A 10 -21.08 -2.89 -14.53
N SER A 11 -21.27 -4.13 -14.07
CA SER A 11 -21.02 -4.52 -12.69
C SER A 11 -19.56 -4.92 -12.41
N LEU A 12 -18.74 -5.10 -13.44
CA LEU A 12 -17.34 -5.53 -13.30
C LEU A 12 -16.38 -4.39 -12.96
N CYS A 13 -16.78 -3.13 -13.16
CA CYS A 13 -15.94 -1.96 -12.87
C CYS A 13 -16.44 -1.22 -11.62
N ARG A 14 -16.58 -1.93 -10.50
CA ARG A 14 -16.70 -1.28 -9.20
C ARG A 14 -15.30 -1.14 -8.62
N ALA A 15 -14.68 0.02 -8.82
CA ALA A 15 -13.48 0.37 -8.08
C ALA A 15 -13.86 0.42 -6.60
N ASP A 16 -13.25 -0.45 -5.79
CA ASP A 16 -13.39 -0.37 -4.33
C ASP A 16 -12.79 0.96 -3.89
N ASP A 17 -13.57 1.80 -3.21
CA ASP A 17 -13.07 3.08 -2.75
C ASP A 17 -12.10 2.81 -1.60
N PRO A 18 -10.83 3.23 -1.72
CA PRO A 18 -9.84 2.99 -0.67
C PRO A 18 -10.36 3.55 0.65
N GLN A 19 -10.38 2.70 1.67
CA GLN A 19 -10.87 3.10 2.98
C GLN A 19 -9.82 3.94 3.71
N ARG A 20 -10.27 4.99 4.38
CA ARG A 20 -9.44 5.91 5.16
C ARG A 20 -9.36 5.47 6.61
N VAL A 21 -8.16 5.40 7.19
CA VAL A 21 -7.94 5.00 8.59
C VAL A 21 -7.02 6.00 9.28
N LEU A 22 -7.34 6.44 10.50
CA LEU A 22 -6.46 7.30 11.30
C LEU A 22 -5.30 6.45 11.84
N ILE A 23 -4.05 6.82 11.52
CA ILE A 23 -2.89 5.97 11.87
C ILE A 23 -2.73 5.78 13.38
N ASP A 24 -3.10 6.79 14.18
CA ASP A 24 -3.04 6.74 15.65
C ASP A 24 -4.01 5.77 16.29
N SER A 25 -5.11 5.45 15.59
CA SER A 25 -6.11 4.52 16.10
C SER A 25 -5.74 3.06 15.88
N ILE A 26 -4.66 2.78 15.15
CA ILE A 26 -4.20 1.43 14.84
C ILE A 26 -3.45 0.89 16.05
N SER A 27 -3.99 -0.14 16.70
CA SER A 27 -3.35 -0.77 17.86
C SER A 27 -2.19 -1.69 17.47
N ALA A 28 -2.32 -2.38 16.35
CA ALA A 28 -1.29 -3.28 15.83
C ALA A 28 -1.38 -3.44 14.31
N LEU A 29 -0.24 -3.77 13.70
CA LEU A 29 -0.10 -4.17 12.31
C LEU A 29 0.48 -5.59 12.25
N SER A 30 0.16 -6.31 11.18
CA SER A 30 0.71 -7.64 10.93
C SER A 30 1.08 -7.72 9.45
N PHE A 31 2.34 -8.07 9.21
CA PHE A 31 2.93 -8.13 7.88
C PHE A 31 3.32 -9.57 7.61
N ALA A 32 2.90 -10.10 6.46
CA ALA A 32 3.16 -11.48 6.10
C ALA A 32 3.96 -11.58 4.79
N GLU A 33 4.80 -12.61 4.70
CA GLU A 33 5.53 -12.93 3.48
C GLU A 33 4.57 -13.25 2.33
N GLY A 34 4.95 -12.82 1.11
CA GLY A 34 4.19 -13.10 -0.11
C GLY A 34 2.93 -12.24 -0.28
N LEU A 35 2.53 -11.46 0.73
CA LEU A 35 1.44 -10.50 0.62
C LEU A 35 1.94 -9.14 0.13
N TYR A 36 1.05 -8.41 -0.55
CA TYR A 36 1.31 -7.08 -1.08
C TYR A 36 0.35 -6.05 -0.49
N THR A 37 0.81 -4.81 -0.39
CA THR A 37 0.02 -3.67 0.04
C THR A 37 -1.05 -3.31 -0.98
N LYS A 38 -2.16 -2.76 -0.48
CA LYS A 38 -3.08 -1.99 -1.32
C LYS A 38 -2.50 -0.59 -1.54
N GLY A 39 -2.77 0.00 -2.68
CA GLY A 39 -2.36 1.36 -2.98
C GLY A 39 -3.47 2.13 -3.67
N ARG A 40 -3.64 3.40 -3.30
CA ARG A 40 -4.55 4.32 -3.99
C ARG A 40 -3.83 5.02 -5.14
N ARG A 41 -2.58 5.42 -4.92
CA ARG A 41 -1.73 6.14 -5.89
C ARG A 41 -0.43 5.42 -6.16
N GLU A 42 0.06 4.72 -5.15
CA GLU A 42 1.31 3.98 -5.22
C GLU A 42 1.06 2.55 -5.73
N ARG A 43 2.09 1.95 -6.34
CA ARG A 43 2.02 0.56 -6.76
C ARG A 43 2.10 -0.36 -5.53
N PRO A 44 1.41 -1.50 -5.53
CA PRO A 44 1.56 -2.51 -4.48
C PRO A 44 3.02 -2.86 -4.20
N ARG A 45 3.38 -2.88 -2.91
CA ARG A 45 4.71 -3.29 -2.41
C ARG A 45 4.60 -4.57 -1.59
N PRO A 46 5.65 -5.41 -1.51
CA PRO A 46 5.67 -6.51 -0.56
C PRO A 46 5.42 -6.00 0.86
N GLN A 47 4.63 -6.71 1.67
CA GLN A 47 4.38 -6.30 3.06
C GLN A 47 5.63 -6.41 3.94
N LEU A 48 6.54 -7.31 3.60
CA LEU A 48 7.83 -7.50 4.25
C LEU A 48 8.93 -7.24 3.21
N GLU A 49 9.79 -6.26 3.47
CA GLU A 49 10.88 -5.87 2.58
C GLU A 49 12.21 -5.88 3.34
N CYS A 50 13.06 -6.86 3.05
CA CYS A 50 14.41 -6.92 3.59
C CYS A 50 15.31 -5.95 2.81
N VAL A 51 15.83 -4.93 3.48
CA VAL A 51 16.66 -3.88 2.87
C VAL A 51 18.15 -4.03 3.17
N GLY A 52 18.55 -5.14 3.79
CA GLY A 52 19.95 -5.53 3.96
C GLY A 52 20.27 -6.20 5.30
N GLY A 53 21.53 -6.09 5.69
CA GLY A 53 22.11 -6.69 6.89
C GLY A 53 22.94 -7.93 6.60
N SER A 54 23.77 -8.37 7.55
CA SER A 54 24.70 -9.48 7.32
C SER A 54 24.03 -10.81 6.98
N ALA A 55 22.77 -11.00 7.38
CA ALA A 55 22.00 -12.22 7.17
C ALA A 55 21.00 -12.15 5.99
N GLU A 56 20.99 -11.08 5.19
CA GLU A 56 20.05 -10.90 4.05
C GLU A 56 20.01 -12.09 3.07
N LYS A 57 21.15 -12.71 2.77
CA LYS A 57 21.25 -13.75 1.72
C LYS A 57 21.35 -15.18 2.24
N GLY A 58 21.38 -15.37 3.56
CA GLY A 58 21.65 -16.68 4.17
C GLY A 58 21.01 -16.90 5.53
N GLY A 59 20.31 -15.91 6.07
CA GLY A 59 19.47 -16.05 7.25
C GLY A 59 18.06 -16.49 6.89
N GLU A 60 17.33 -16.99 7.89
CA GLU A 60 15.91 -17.21 7.79
C GLU A 60 15.18 -15.84 7.79
N HIS A 61 14.30 -15.63 6.81
CA HIS A 61 13.45 -14.43 6.77
C HIS A 61 12.15 -14.68 7.55
N PRO A 62 11.60 -13.68 8.25
CA PRO A 62 10.36 -13.86 8.99
C PRO A 62 9.17 -14.06 8.04
N HIS A 63 8.35 -15.08 8.32
CA HIS A 63 7.08 -15.29 7.60
C HIS A 63 5.98 -14.32 8.06
N LEU A 64 6.01 -13.92 9.32
CA LEU A 64 5.02 -13.03 9.95
C LEU A 64 5.72 -12.12 10.96
N VAL A 65 5.47 -10.82 10.85
CA VAL A 65 5.91 -9.81 11.82
C VAL A 65 4.69 -9.09 12.37
N ARG A 66 4.56 -9.02 13.70
CA ARG A 66 3.52 -8.24 14.37
C ARG A 66 4.13 -7.00 15.00
N CYS A 67 3.64 -5.83 14.61
CA CYS A 67 4.06 -4.56 15.21
C CYS A 67 2.93 -3.98 16.07
N VAL A 68 3.25 -3.56 17.29
CA VAL A 68 2.34 -2.91 18.23
C VAL A 68 2.64 -1.42 18.27
N ASN A 69 1.58 -0.62 18.26
CA ASN A 69 1.69 0.83 18.38
C ASN A 69 1.97 1.20 19.85
N ARG A 70 3.10 1.87 20.11
CA ARG A 70 3.50 2.38 21.44
C ARG A 70 3.21 3.86 21.65
N GLY A 71 2.47 4.46 20.72
CA GLY A 71 2.11 5.88 20.72
C GLY A 71 3.21 6.75 20.10
N ARG A 72 2.93 8.05 20.03
CA ARG A 72 3.94 9.05 19.65
C ARG A 72 4.77 9.44 20.87
N PRO A 73 6.10 9.59 20.73
CA PRO A 73 6.89 10.21 21.77
C PRO A 73 6.53 11.70 21.88
N SER A 74 6.68 12.28 23.07
CA SER A 74 6.35 13.70 23.32
C SER A 74 7.14 14.69 22.45
N SER A 75 8.34 14.30 22.02
CA SER A 75 9.24 15.08 21.17
C SER A 75 9.16 14.75 19.68
N GLY A 76 8.36 13.76 19.27
CA GLY A 76 8.36 13.25 17.89
C GLY A 76 6.99 13.31 17.22
N ARG A 77 7.02 13.23 15.89
CA ARG A 77 5.81 13.24 15.06
C ARG A 77 5.31 11.85 14.70
N ASP A 78 6.18 10.85 14.72
CA ASP A 78 5.88 9.52 14.21
C ASP A 78 5.50 8.55 15.34
N ILE A 79 4.74 7.52 14.99
CA ILE A 79 4.37 6.46 15.92
C ILE A 79 5.58 5.59 16.20
N GLN A 80 5.83 5.29 17.48
CA GLN A 80 6.79 4.27 17.87
C GLN A 80 6.16 2.89 17.68
N TRP A 81 6.72 2.10 16.76
CA TRP A 81 6.33 0.71 16.56
C TRP A 81 7.28 -0.22 17.30
N GLU A 82 6.73 -1.24 17.95
CA GLU A 82 7.51 -2.35 18.51
C GLU A 82 7.11 -3.63 17.80
N CYS A 83 8.05 -4.28 17.13
CA CYS A 83 7.79 -5.41 16.26
C CYS A 83 8.38 -6.70 16.81
N GLU A 84 7.60 -7.78 16.72
CA GLU A 84 7.99 -9.13 17.11
C GLU A 84 7.81 -10.08 15.93
N ALA A 85 8.75 -11.00 15.77
CA ALA A 85 8.73 -12.04 14.73
C ALA A 85 9.19 -13.37 15.34
N LEU A 86 8.67 -14.48 14.82
CA LEU A 86 9.17 -15.80 15.15
C LEU A 86 10.31 -16.13 14.18
N MET A 87 11.51 -16.33 14.71
CA MET A 87 12.73 -16.55 13.94
C MET A 87 13.69 -17.49 14.66
N ASP A 88 14.58 -18.14 13.92
CA ASP A 88 15.71 -18.90 14.45
C ASP A 88 16.61 -18.08 15.38
N LYS A 89 17.17 -18.75 16.40
CA LYS A 89 17.97 -18.11 17.47
C LYS A 89 19.25 -17.41 17.00
N ASN A 90 19.69 -17.66 15.77
CA ASN A 90 20.95 -17.18 15.21
C ASN A 90 20.77 -16.03 14.20
N VAL A 91 19.52 -15.59 13.97
CA VAL A 91 19.19 -14.47 13.07
C VAL A 91 18.20 -13.57 13.80
N TYR A 92 18.37 -12.26 13.70
CA TYR A 92 17.44 -11.32 14.31
C TYR A 92 17.25 -10.07 13.46
N ILE A 93 16.16 -9.35 13.73
CA ILE A 93 15.85 -8.07 13.12
C ILE A 93 16.53 -6.96 13.94
N ASP A 94 17.43 -6.21 13.32
CA ASP A 94 18.16 -5.10 13.97
C ASP A 94 17.50 -3.72 13.72
N TYR A 95 16.76 -3.62 12.61
CA TYR A 95 16.17 -2.37 12.14
C TYR A 95 14.77 -2.62 11.60
N ILE A 96 13.84 -1.71 11.91
CA ILE A 96 12.46 -1.73 11.42
C ILE A 96 12.00 -0.31 11.04
N VAL A 97 11.25 -0.21 9.93
CA VAL A 97 10.47 0.98 9.58
C VAL A 97 9.13 0.55 9.01
N VAL A 98 8.05 1.06 9.59
CA VAL A 98 6.70 0.90 9.05
C VAL A 98 6.39 2.07 8.12
N HIS A 99 6.02 1.75 6.89
CA HIS A 99 5.61 2.71 5.88
C HIS A 99 4.13 2.50 5.55
N CYS A 100 3.38 3.58 5.38
CA CYS A 100 1.97 3.53 4.98
C CYS A 100 1.67 4.64 3.97
N GLU A 101 0.83 4.38 2.97
CA GLU A 101 0.36 5.41 2.04
C GLU A 101 -0.59 6.39 2.75
N GLY A 102 -0.21 7.67 2.81
CA GLY A 102 -1.08 8.73 3.32
C GLY A 102 -2.27 8.98 2.39
N PHE A 103 -3.47 9.05 2.98
CA PHE A 103 -4.73 9.05 2.23
C PHE A 103 -4.85 10.23 1.27
N SER A 104 -4.55 11.44 1.76
CA SER A 104 -4.57 12.67 0.97
C SER A 104 -3.17 13.06 0.46
N GLY A 105 -2.10 12.64 1.14
CA GLY A 105 -0.71 12.91 0.79
C GLY A 105 0.26 12.39 1.87
N PRO A 106 1.59 12.53 1.67
CA PRO A 106 2.61 11.87 2.50
C PRO A 106 2.60 12.23 3.99
N THR A 107 2.06 13.38 4.37
CA THR A 107 1.99 13.87 5.76
C THR A 107 0.59 13.80 6.36
N ASP A 108 -0.35 13.13 5.69
CA ASP A 108 -1.72 12.96 6.20
C ASP A 108 -1.72 12.00 7.41
N LYS A 109 -2.38 12.40 8.49
CA LYS A 109 -2.60 11.55 9.68
C LYS A 109 -3.48 10.34 9.37
N PHE A 110 -4.21 10.39 8.27
CA PHE A 110 -4.95 9.27 7.75
C PHE A 110 -4.17 8.56 6.66
N ILE A 111 -4.25 7.23 6.67
CA ILE A 111 -3.64 6.35 5.71
C ILE A 111 -4.71 5.58 4.92
N VAL A 112 -4.30 4.99 3.81
CA VAL A 112 -5.10 4.02 3.07
C VAL A 112 -5.12 2.70 3.86
N ARG A 113 -6.29 2.06 3.98
CA ARG A 113 -6.39 0.74 4.62
C ARG A 113 -5.56 -0.29 3.85
N ASP A 114 -4.85 -1.15 4.59
CA ASP A 114 -4.00 -2.23 4.07
C ASP A 114 -2.85 -1.74 3.17
N SER A 115 -2.47 -0.45 3.25
CA SER A 115 -1.35 0.10 2.47
C SER A 115 0.00 0.02 3.17
N CYS A 116 0.04 -0.47 4.41
CA CYS A 116 1.26 -0.46 5.18
C CYS A 116 2.18 -1.64 4.83
N TYR A 117 3.48 -1.41 4.80
CA TYR A 117 4.51 -2.44 4.71
C TYR A 117 5.64 -2.16 5.71
N LEU A 118 6.47 -3.17 5.97
CA LEU A 118 7.58 -3.13 6.89
C LEU A 118 8.90 -3.33 6.13
N GLU A 119 9.78 -2.35 6.25
CA GLU A 119 11.19 -2.49 5.89
C GLU A 119 11.99 -2.97 7.10
N TYR A 120 12.88 -3.93 6.89
CA TYR A 120 13.70 -4.48 7.97
C TYR A 120 15.11 -4.90 7.51
N LYS A 121 16.04 -5.04 8.47
CA LYS A 121 17.37 -5.61 8.23
C LYS A 121 17.60 -6.84 9.09
N LEU A 122 18.33 -7.81 8.54
CA LEU A 122 18.65 -9.08 9.21
C LEU A 122 20.12 -9.20 9.54
N GLU A 123 20.42 -9.57 10.78
CA GLU A 123 21.78 -9.78 11.26
C GLU A 123 21.96 -11.20 11.83
N PHE A 124 23.14 -11.79 11.63
CA PHE A 124 23.51 -13.03 12.32
C PHE A 124 23.90 -12.75 13.78
N GLY A 125 23.51 -13.64 14.68
CA GLY A 125 23.91 -13.60 16.09
C GLY A 125 22.75 -13.91 17.03
N GLN A 126 23.04 -13.89 18.34
CA GLN A 126 22.02 -13.98 19.36
C GLN A 126 21.45 -12.57 19.56
N GLY A 127 20.37 -12.26 18.84
CA GLY A 127 19.75 -10.94 18.87
C GLY A 127 19.40 -10.48 20.27
N ARG A 128 19.63 -9.19 20.55
CA ARG A 128 18.98 -8.50 21.67
C ARG A 128 17.68 -7.97 21.09
N SER A 129 16.52 -8.36 21.65
CA SER A 129 15.21 -7.82 21.27
C SER A 129 15.28 -6.29 21.17
N ALA A 130 15.31 -5.75 19.95
CA ALA A 130 15.66 -4.37 19.70
C ALA A 130 14.41 -3.54 19.38
N GLY A 131 14.07 -2.62 20.28
CA GLY A 131 13.28 -1.43 19.93
C GLY A 131 14.14 -0.49 19.08
N GLY A 132 13.87 -0.43 17.77
CA GLY A 132 14.61 0.39 16.81
C GLY A 132 14.13 1.84 16.77
N MET A 133 15.08 2.78 16.87
CA MET A 133 14.93 4.23 16.65
C MET A 133 15.25 4.55 15.19
N THR A 134 14.37 5.26 14.48
CA THR A 134 14.50 5.52 13.03
C THR A 134 15.30 6.80 12.71
N THR A 135 16.27 6.71 11.79
CA THR A 135 16.86 7.87 11.10
C THR A 135 16.62 7.74 9.58
N VAL A 136 15.95 8.74 9.00
CA VAL A 136 15.52 8.80 7.60
C VAL A 136 16.69 9.27 6.70
N ASP A 137 17.01 8.53 5.64
CA ASP A 137 17.81 9.04 4.50
C ASP A 137 17.04 8.87 3.18
N SER A 138 17.05 9.92 2.36
CA SER A 138 16.27 10.06 1.13
C SER A 138 17.17 9.84 -0.09
N ARG A 139 16.92 8.80 -0.91
CA ARG A 139 17.55 8.67 -2.23
C ARG A 139 16.62 8.20 -3.35
N GLU A 140 16.38 9.16 -4.26
CA GLU A 140 16.38 9.10 -5.73
C GLU A 140 16.09 7.76 -6.43
N GLN A 141 14.90 7.63 -7.02
CA GLN A 141 14.55 6.53 -7.93
C GLN A 141 15.06 6.80 -9.35
N ARG A 142 15.93 5.91 -9.85
CA ARG A 142 16.44 5.91 -11.23
C ARG A 142 15.58 5.02 -12.12
N HIS A 143 14.76 5.63 -12.96
CA HIS A 143 14.01 4.94 -14.02
C HIS A 143 14.95 4.39 -15.11
N LYS A 144 14.76 3.12 -15.49
CA LYS A 144 15.15 2.56 -16.79
C LYS A 144 13.93 1.92 -17.42
N GLY A 145 13.54 2.41 -18.59
CA GLY A 145 12.52 1.81 -19.44
C GLY A 145 13.15 1.07 -20.63
N ASN A 146 12.43 0.07 -21.14
CA ASN A 146 12.19 -0.20 -22.56
C ASN A 146 11.05 -1.23 -22.64
N SER A 147 9.90 -0.93 -23.27
CA SER A 147 9.55 -1.14 -24.69
C SER A 147 9.66 -2.60 -25.16
N GLU A 148 8.53 -3.31 -25.15
CA GLU A 148 8.27 -4.44 -26.05
C GLU A 148 6.91 -4.22 -26.69
N HIS A 149 6.97 -3.50 -27.81
CA HIS A 149 5.86 -2.93 -28.55
C HIS A 149 5.45 -3.87 -29.70
N PHE A 150 5.16 -5.15 -29.45
CA PHE A 150 4.95 -6.08 -30.59
C PHE A 150 4.14 -7.36 -30.30
N PHE A 151 2.92 -7.28 -29.75
CA PHE A 151 1.89 -8.33 -30.01
C PHE A 151 0.43 -7.96 -29.66
N MET A 152 0.13 -6.68 -29.41
CA MET A 152 -1.06 -6.25 -28.66
C MET A 152 -2.08 -5.44 -29.47
N THR A 153 -1.92 -5.31 -30.79
CA THR A 153 -2.59 -4.23 -31.54
C THR A 153 -3.80 -4.67 -32.37
N ARG A 154 -4.13 -5.97 -32.49
CA ARG A 154 -5.24 -6.38 -33.40
C ARG A 154 -6.44 -7.10 -32.79
N VAL A 155 -6.47 -7.35 -31.48
CA VAL A 155 -7.64 -7.98 -30.83
C VAL A 155 -8.04 -7.33 -29.50
N LEU A 156 -7.08 -6.76 -28.76
CA LEU A 156 -7.33 -6.15 -27.44
C LEU A 156 -7.73 -4.66 -27.51
N LEU A 157 -7.45 -3.98 -28.62
CA LEU A 157 -7.88 -2.60 -28.87
C LEU A 157 -9.40 -2.43 -28.91
N PRO A 158 -10.21 -3.24 -29.63
CA PRO A 158 -11.67 -3.04 -29.66
C PRO A 158 -12.33 -3.42 -28.32
N LEU A 159 -11.85 -4.46 -27.64
CA LEU A 159 -12.41 -4.88 -26.35
C LEU A 159 -12.07 -3.89 -25.22
N GLY A 160 -10.82 -3.42 -25.19
CA GLY A 160 -10.36 -2.38 -24.26
C GLY A 160 -11.01 -1.02 -24.51
N LEU A 161 -11.26 -0.66 -25.78
CA LEU A 161 -11.98 0.57 -26.15
C LEU A 161 -13.45 0.50 -25.69
N VAL A 162 -14.13 -0.64 -25.83
CA VAL A 162 -15.52 -0.81 -25.36
C VAL A 162 -15.61 -0.67 -23.84
N VAL A 163 -14.67 -1.27 -23.09
CA VAL A 163 -14.61 -1.13 -21.62
C VAL A 163 -14.27 0.31 -21.22
N ALA A 164 -13.29 0.94 -21.86
CA ALA A 164 -12.91 2.33 -21.58
C ALA A 164 -14.04 3.32 -21.90
N ILE A 165 -14.74 3.15 -23.02
CA ILE A 165 -15.90 3.96 -23.40
C ILE A 165 -17.03 3.76 -22.37
N ALA A 166 -17.36 2.53 -22.00
CA ALA A 166 -18.37 2.25 -20.97
C ALA A 166 -18.02 2.88 -19.61
N CYS A 167 -16.74 2.87 -19.23
CA CYS A 167 -16.25 3.56 -18.03
C CYS A 167 -16.38 5.09 -18.15
N LEU A 168 -15.96 5.68 -19.28
CA LEU A 168 -16.02 7.13 -19.50
C LEU A 168 -17.46 7.67 -19.55
N PHE A 169 -18.41 6.91 -20.11
CA PHE A 169 -19.83 7.28 -20.12
C PHE A 169 -20.45 7.26 -18.72
N ASN A 170 -20.05 6.33 -17.83
CA ASN A 170 -20.49 6.31 -16.44
C ASN A 170 -19.87 7.45 -15.61
N VAL A 171 -18.58 7.74 -15.77
CA VAL A 171 -17.91 8.89 -15.13
C VAL A 171 -18.54 10.21 -15.57
N ARG A 172 -18.88 10.37 -16.86
CA ARG A 172 -19.56 11.57 -17.36
C ARG A 172 -21.00 11.70 -16.85
N ARG A 173 -21.74 10.61 -16.65
CA ARG A 173 -23.06 10.68 -15.99
C ARG A 173 -22.96 11.00 -14.51
N PHE A 174 -21.92 10.56 -13.81
CA PHE A 174 -21.66 10.95 -12.43
C PHE A 174 -21.28 12.44 -12.31
N VAL A 175 -20.40 12.95 -13.18
CA VAL A 175 -20.04 14.38 -13.24
C VAL A 175 -21.22 15.24 -13.70
N SER A 176 -22.07 14.74 -14.61
CA SER A 176 -23.30 15.44 -15.01
C SER A 176 -24.43 15.32 -13.98
N GLY A 177 -24.37 14.33 -13.08
CA GLY A 177 -25.35 14.08 -12.02
C GLY A 177 -25.01 14.80 -10.70
N SER A 178 -23.76 15.24 -10.50
CA SER A 178 -23.35 16.04 -9.34
C SER A 178 -23.64 17.55 -9.50
N ARG A 179 -24.22 17.98 -10.64
CA ARG A 179 -24.53 19.40 -10.88
C ARG A 179 -25.88 19.88 -10.34
N GLN A 180 -26.64 19.06 -9.59
CA GLN A 180 -27.81 19.54 -8.86
C GLN A 180 -27.94 18.87 -7.49
N ARG A 181 -27.43 19.58 -6.46
CA ARG A 181 -28.11 19.93 -5.20
C ARG A 181 -27.09 20.56 -4.25
N ALA A 182 -26.62 21.75 -4.60
CA ALA A 182 -26.27 22.75 -3.58
C ALA A 182 -27.55 23.54 -3.32
N ALA A 183 -28.41 23.03 -2.44
CA ALA A 183 -29.45 23.86 -1.84
C ALA A 183 -28.78 24.59 -0.66
N VAL A 184 -28.47 25.86 -0.89
CA VAL A 184 -28.17 26.84 0.15
C VAL A 184 -29.50 27.12 0.86
N PRO A 185 -29.59 27.02 2.20
CA PRO A 185 -30.74 27.58 2.91
C PRO A 185 -30.49 29.08 3.10
N VAL A 186 -31.34 29.93 2.56
CA VAL A 186 -31.49 31.33 2.98
C VAL A 186 -32.97 31.59 3.19
N ILE A 187 -33.29 32.29 4.27
CA ILE A 187 -34.60 32.86 4.59
C ILE A 187 -34.99 33.88 3.51
#